data_AF-A0A558F986-F1
#
_entry.id   AF-A0A558F986-F1
#
_cell.length_a   1.000
_cell.length_b   1.000
_cell.length_c   1.000
_cell.angle_alpha   90.00
_cell.angle_beta   90.00
_cell.angle_gamma   90.00
#
_symmetry.space_group_name_H-M   'P 1'
#
loop_
_entity.id
_entity.type
_entity.pdbx_description
1 polymer ?
#
loop_
_entity_poly.entity_id
_entity_poly.type
_entity_poly.pdbx_seq_one_letter_code
_entity_poly.pdbx_strand_id
1 'polypeptide(L)'
;MDIKRTILIVALAIVSYVMVLKWNQDYGQAALPTQNVASNQAAPAIPDTPLGNNAAASADVPSANTDISAPAATPVVTNKDLIHVKTDVLELAIDPQGGDIAQLMLPLYPRRQDHPEIPFQLFDNGGERTYLAQSGLTGTNGPDARPTGRPVYSTEQKTYQLADGQNQLNVDLKFSDAGVNYIKRFSFTRGLYDLKVTYLIDNTSDKAWTGNLFAQLKRDASADPSSTTATGTATYLGAALWTSAEPYKKVSMKDIDKASLKETVNGGWVAWLQHYFVTAWIPAKNDSNVVQTRKDSQGNYIIGFTGPVLSVAPGAKAETSATLYAGPKSQAILKELSPGLELTVDYGILWFIAQPIFWLLQHIHAIVGNWGWSIIFLTMLIKGIFFPLSAASYKSMARMRAVAPKLAALKEQHGDDRQKMSQAMMELYKKEKINPLGGCLPILVQMPVFLSLYWVLLESVEMRQAPFMLWITDLSIKDPFFILPIIMGATMFIQQQLNPTPPDPMQAKVMKLMPIIFTFFFLWFPAGLVLYWVVNNCLSITQQWYITRKIEAATKKAAA
;
A
#
# COMPACT_ATOMS: atom_id res chain seq x y z
N MET A 1 38.27 31.50 6.79
CA MET A 1 37.21 31.49 5.74
C MET A 1 36.56 32.85 5.73
N ASP A 2 36.39 33.44 4.55
CA ASP A 2 35.90 34.81 4.37
C ASP A 2 34.41 34.92 4.77
N ILE A 3 34.10 35.67 5.82
CA ILE A 3 32.75 35.76 6.41
C ILE A 3 31.71 36.17 5.35
N LYS A 4 32.09 37.05 4.41
CA LYS A 4 31.22 37.47 3.29
C LYS A 4 30.84 36.31 2.39
N ARG A 5 31.80 35.41 2.08
CA ARG A 5 31.56 34.22 1.27
C ARG A 5 30.65 33.22 2.00
N THR A 6 30.85 33.04 3.29
CA THR A 6 29.98 32.18 4.11
C THR A 6 28.55 32.74 4.17
N ILE A 7 28.37 34.05 4.36
CA ILE A 7 27.04 34.70 4.36
C ILE A 7 26.34 34.51 3.01
N LEU A 8 27.04 34.70 1.89
CA LEU A 8 26.46 34.50 0.55
C LEU A 8 26.06 33.04 0.30
N ILE A 9 26.86 32.07 0.75
CA ILE A 9 26.52 30.64 0.65
C ILE A 9 25.29 30.30 1.49
N VAL A 10 25.20 30.84 2.72
CA VAL A 10 24.04 30.65 3.59
C VAL A 10 22.79 31.29 2.97
N ALA A 11 22.90 32.51 2.44
CA ALA A 11 21.78 33.19 1.77
C ALA A 11 21.30 32.40 0.54
N LEU A 12 22.23 31.90 -0.29
CA LEU A 12 21.89 31.04 -1.44
C LEU A 12 21.19 29.76 -0.99
N ALA A 13 21.67 29.10 0.08
CA ALA A 13 21.06 27.90 0.62
C ALA A 13 19.62 28.15 1.11
N ILE A 14 19.38 29.30 1.77
CA ILE A 14 18.03 29.71 2.21
C ILE A 14 17.11 29.93 1.00
N VAL A 15 17.58 30.65 -0.03
CA VAL A 15 16.77 30.92 -1.24
C VAL A 15 16.46 29.62 -1.98
N SER A 16 17.45 28.74 -2.18
CA SER A 16 17.25 27.43 -2.80
C SER A 16 16.28 26.57 -2.00
N TYR A 17 16.38 26.57 -0.67
CA TYR A 17 15.46 25.87 0.21
C TYR A 17 14.02 26.39 0.06
N VAL A 18 13.81 27.71 0.07
CA VAL A 18 12.48 28.31 -0.14
C VAL A 18 11.90 28.00 -1.53
N MET A 19 12.72 28.00 -2.58
CA MET A 19 12.26 27.61 -3.93
C MET A 19 11.80 26.15 -3.96
N VAL A 20 12.54 25.24 -3.31
CA VAL A 20 12.14 23.81 -3.23
C VAL A 20 10.86 23.64 -2.42
N LEU A 21 10.68 24.40 -1.33
CA LEU A 21 9.42 24.40 -0.57
C LEU A 21 8.23 24.83 -1.44
N LYS A 22 8.39 25.91 -2.22
CA LYS A 22 7.34 26.39 -3.13
C LYS A 22 7.04 25.41 -4.25
N TRP A 23 8.08 24.87 -4.89
CA TRP A 23 7.93 23.82 -5.89
C TRP A 23 7.15 22.62 -5.34
N ASN A 24 7.44 22.20 -4.11
CA ASN A 24 6.75 21.09 -3.49
C ASN A 24 5.28 21.40 -3.18
N GLN A 25 4.98 22.64 -2.76
CA GLN A 25 3.61 23.09 -2.53
C GLN A 25 2.78 23.06 -3.83
N ASP A 26 3.37 23.49 -4.94
CA ASP A 26 2.66 23.65 -6.21
C ASP A 26 2.49 22.32 -6.97
N TYR A 27 3.48 21.41 -6.88
CA TYR A 27 3.52 20.19 -7.71
C TYR A 27 3.53 18.86 -6.93
N GLY A 28 3.61 18.89 -5.59
CA GLY A 28 3.78 17.70 -4.76
C GLY A 28 2.48 17.10 -4.19
N GLN A 29 1.33 17.72 -4.45
CA GLN A 29 0.04 17.29 -3.88
C GLN A 29 -0.79 16.51 -4.90
N ALA A 30 -1.54 15.51 -4.41
CA ALA A 30 -2.53 14.84 -5.24
C ALA A 30 -3.55 15.88 -5.77
N ALA A 31 -3.81 15.86 -7.08
CA ALA A 31 -4.83 16.71 -7.66
C ALA A 31 -6.18 16.42 -6.99
N LEU A 32 -6.91 17.48 -6.62
CA LEU A 32 -8.31 17.36 -6.26
C LEU A 32 -9.09 16.98 -7.53
N PRO A 33 -10.14 16.14 -7.41
CA PRO A 33 -10.99 15.87 -8.54
C PRO A 33 -11.56 17.19 -9.04
N THR A 34 -11.38 17.49 -10.32
CA THR A 34 -12.09 18.62 -10.94
C THR A 34 -13.57 18.34 -10.84
N GLN A 35 -14.32 19.22 -10.16
CA GLN A 35 -15.77 19.21 -10.27
C GLN A 35 -16.10 19.40 -11.76
N ASN A 36 -16.46 18.32 -12.43
CA ASN A 36 -17.10 18.40 -13.74
C ASN A 36 -18.46 19.05 -13.51
N VAL A 37 -18.48 20.39 -13.50
CA VAL A 37 -19.70 21.14 -13.77
C VAL A 37 -20.07 20.68 -15.18
N ALA A 38 -21.11 19.87 -15.29
CA ALA A 38 -21.67 19.48 -16.57
C ALA A 38 -22.06 20.77 -17.30
N SER A 39 -21.16 21.28 -18.15
CA SER A 39 -21.49 22.31 -19.11
C SER A 39 -22.47 21.66 -20.07
N ASN A 40 -23.71 22.13 -20.01
CA ASN A 40 -24.77 21.79 -20.93
C ASN A 40 -24.43 22.42 -22.30
N GLN A 41 -23.41 21.91 -22.98
CA GLN A 41 -23.16 22.22 -24.38
C GLN A 41 -23.94 21.23 -25.23
N ALA A 42 -25.11 21.68 -25.67
CA ALA A 42 -25.87 21.03 -26.72
C ALA A 42 -24.98 20.92 -27.98
N ALA A 43 -24.65 19.69 -28.38
CA ALA A 43 -24.10 19.43 -29.69
C ALA A 43 -25.19 19.68 -30.76
N PRO A 44 -24.85 20.21 -31.95
CA PRO A 44 -25.83 20.44 -33.01
C PRO A 44 -26.43 19.11 -33.46
N ALA A 45 -27.77 19.07 -33.54
CA ALA A 45 -28.52 17.94 -34.09
C ALA A 45 -28.21 17.79 -35.59
N ILE A 46 -27.85 16.57 -36.01
CA ILE A 46 -27.80 16.14 -37.41
C ILE A 46 -28.88 15.05 -37.58
N PRO A 47 -29.62 14.99 -38.71
CA PRO A 47 -30.88 14.25 -38.79
C PRO A 47 -30.75 12.73 -38.87
N ASP A 48 -31.84 12.10 -38.42
CA ASP A 48 -32.18 10.68 -38.36
C ASP A 48 -31.66 9.78 -39.49
N THR A 49 -31.01 8.69 -39.08
CA THR A 49 -30.96 7.43 -39.84
C THR A 49 -31.41 6.29 -38.92
N PRO A 50 -32.21 5.32 -39.42
CA PRO A 50 -32.83 4.32 -38.57
C PRO A 50 -31.79 3.31 -38.07
N LEU A 51 -31.55 3.33 -36.76
CA LEU A 51 -30.74 2.32 -36.07
C LEU A 51 -31.49 0.99 -36.06
N GLY A 52 -30.93 0.00 -36.76
CA GLY A 52 -31.30 -1.40 -36.57
C GLY A 52 -30.91 -1.84 -35.16
N ASN A 53 -31.89 -2.38 -34.43
CA ASN A 53 -31.69 -3.03 -33.13
C ASN A 53 -30.79 -4.27 -33.29
N ASN A 54 -29.53 -4.15 -32.92
CA ASN A 54 -28.70 -5.28 -32.49
C ASN A 54 -28.14 -4.94 -31.11
N ALA A 55 -28.89 -5.32 -30.07
CA ALA A 55 -28.37 -5.35 -28.70
C ALA A 55 -27.31 -6.46 -28.63
N ALA A 56 -26.05 -6.06 -28.49
CA ALA A 56 -24.94 -6.97 -28.26
C ALA A 56 -24.82 -7.25 -26.75
N ALA A 57 -24.47 -8.49 -26.40
CA ALA A 57 -24.18 -8.89 -25.03
C ALA A 57 -23.04 -8.04 -24.43
N SER A 58 -23.06 -7.81 -23.11
CA SER A 58 -21.99 -7.09 -22.39
C SER A 58 -20.67 -7.86 -22.54
N ALA A 59 -19.70 -7.28 -23.24
CA ALA A 59 -18.43 -7.94 -23.59
C ALA A 59 -17.57 -8.31 -22.37
N ASP A 60 -17.90 -7.79 -21.19
CA ASP A 60 -17.17 -7.96 -19.94
C ASP A 60 -17.83 -8.92 -18.95
N VAL A 61 -18.93 -9.62 -19.29
CA VAL A 61 -19.51 -10.67 -18.44
C VAL A 61 -18.94 -12.04 -18.84
N PRO A 62 -18.51 -12.90 -17.89
CA PRO A 62 -17.98 -14.21 -18.22
C PRO A 62 -19.09 -15.15 -18.76
N SER A 63 -18.88 -15.70 -19.95
CA SER A 63 -19.71 -16.77 -20.51
C SER A 63 -19.31 -18.13 -19.92
N ALA A 64 -20.30 -18.91 -19.46
CA ALA A 64 -20.08 -20.28 -19.00
C ALA A 64 -19.88 -21.29 -20.15
N ASN A 65 -20.23 -20.91 -21.40
CA ASN A 65 -20.01 -21.71 -22.60
C ASN A 65 -18.87 -21.11 -23.44
N THR A 66 -17.92 -21.95 -23.86
CA THR A 66 -16.74 -21.58 -24.65
C THR A 66 -17.06 -21.08 -26.06
N ASP A 67 -16.23 -20.12 -26.48
CA ASP A 67 -16.01 -19.56 -27.83
C ASP A 67 -17.15 -18.77 -28.46
N ILE A 68 -16.94 -17.44 -28.57
CA ILE A 68 -17.04 -16.61 -29.80
C ILE A 68 -16.56 -15.19 -29.43
N SER A 69 -15.63 -14.64 -30.22
CA SER A 69 -15.27 -13.22 -30.21
C SER A 69 -16.47 -12.35 -30.60
N ALA A 70 -16.87 -11.44 -29.72
CA ALA A 70 -17.95 -10.47 -29.98
C ALA A 70 -17.41 -9.17 -30.64
N PRO A 71 -18.16 -8.52 -31.56
CA PRO A 71 -17.77 -7.24 -32.15
C PRO A 71 -17.91 -6.07 -31.17
N ALA A 72 -17.25 -4.96 -31.51
CA ALA A 72 -17.11 -3.75 -30.70
C ALA A 72 -18.44 -3.14 -30.22
N ALA A 73 -18.51 -2.83 -28.93
CA ALA A 73 -19.60 -2.08 -28.30
C ALA A 73 -19.26 -0.57 -28.20
N THR A 74 -20.26 0.26 -28.44
CA THR A 74 -20.29 1.72 -28.25
C THR A 74 -20.15 2.12 -26.76
N PRO A 75 -19.74 3.37 -26.46
CA PRO A 75 -19.30 3.78 -25.13
C PRO A 75 -20.40 3.70 -24.07
N VAL A 76 -19.96 3.44 -22.83
CA VAL A 76 -20.78 3.35 -21.62
C VAL A 76 -21.51 4.67 -21.40
N VAL A 77 -22.83 4.66 -21.52
CA VAL A 77 -23.68 5.72 -20.99
C VAL A 77 -23.72 5.51 -19.48
N THR A 78 -23.08 6.38 -18.71
CA THR A 78 -23.29 6.44 -17.24
C THR A 78 -24.78 6.63 -16.99
N ASN A 79 -25.43 5.58 -16.48
CA ASN A 79 -26.81 5.64 -16.07
C ASN A 79 -26.92 6.69 -14.95
N LYS A 80 -27.67 7.77 -15.17
CA LYS A 80 -27.76 8.89 -14.22
C LYS A 80 -28.57 8.54 -12.96
N ASP A 81 -29.16 7.35 -12.92
CA ASP A 81 -30.11 6.95 -11.88
C ASP A 81 -29.53 5.89 -10.94
N LEU A 82 -28.37 6.20 -10.34
CA LEU A 82 -27.69 5.30 -9.39
C LEU A 82 -28.45 5.20 -8.06
N ILE A 83 -28.32 4.05 -7.39
CA ILE A 83 -28.86 3.80 -6.06
C ILE A 83 -27.76 4.08 -5.03
N HIS A 84 -27.99 5.06 -4.17
CA HIS A 84 -27.00 5.52 -3.19
C HIS A 84 -27.17 4.79 -1.85
N VAL A 85 -26.07 4.32 -1.28
CA VAL A 85 -26.06 3.65 0.02
C VAL A 85 -24.98 4.26 0.90
N LYS A 86 -25.36 4.66 2.12
CA LYS A 86 -24.46 5.27 3.09
C LYS A 86 -24.45 4.52 4.41
N THR A 87 -23.25 4.17 4.88
CA THR A 87 -22.99 3.68 6.23
C THR A 87 -22.08 4.64 6.97
N ASP A 88 -21.58 4.24 8.14
CA ASP A 88 -20.57 4.97 8.90
C ASP A 88 -19.17 4.93 8.25
N VAL A 89 -18.88 3.89 7.47
CA VAL A 89 -17.54 3.64 6.87
C VAL A 89 -17.53 3.55 5.34
N LEU A 90 -18.69 3.45 4.69
CA LEU A 90 -18.83 3.35 3.24
C LEU A 90 -19.87 4.35 2.72
N GLU A 91 -19.58 4.98 1.60
CA GLU A 91 -20.56 5.71 0.78
C GLU A 91 -20.44 5.20 -0.66
N LEU A 92 -21.46 4.53 -1.18
CA LEU A 92 -21.38 3.85 -2.48
C LEU A 92 -22.60 4.12 -3.36
N ALA A 93 -22.42 3.89 -4.65
CA ALA A 93 -23.48 3.99 -5.65
C ALA A 93 -23.54 2.69 -6.47
N ILE A 94 -24.75 2.12 -6.55
CA ILE A 94 -25.04 0.88 -7.26
C ILE A 94 -25.75 1.24 -8.57
N ASP A 95 -25.27 0.69 -9.69
CA ASP A 95 -25.96 0.80 -10.97
C ASP A 95 -27.14 -0.18 -11.00
N PRO A 96 -28.39 0.28 -11.21
CA PRO A 96 -29.54 -0.61 -11.36
C PRO A 96 -29.37 -1.64 -12.49
N GLN A 97 -28.55 -1.34 -13.50
CA GLN A 97 -28.19 -2.31 -14.53
C GLN A 97 -27.14 -3.28 -13.99
N GLY A 98 -27.53 -4.54 -13.80
CA GLY A 98 -26.69 -5.61 -13.23
C GLY A 98 -26.49 -5.53 -11.71
N GLY A 99 -26.73 -4.37 -11.09
CA GLY A 99 -26.46 -4.17 -9.66
C GLY A 99 -24.97 -4.06 -9.37
N ASP A 100 -24.18 -3.42 -10.23
CA ASP A 100 -22.74 -3.27 -10.01
C ASP A 100 -22.45 -2.11 -9.06
N ILE A 101 -21.41 -2.21 -8.24
CA ILE A 101 -20.95 -1.09 -7.41
C ILE A 101 -20.03 -0.23 -8.28
N ALA A 102 -20.62 0.81 -8.86
CA ALA A 102 -19.97 1.72 -9.80
C ALA A 102 -19.11 2.79 -9.10
N GLN A 103 -19.49 3.19 -7.89
CA GLN A 103 -18.75 4.17 -7.10
C GLN A 103 -18.70 3.74 -5.64
N LEU A 104 -17.59 4.03 -4.97
CA LEU A 104 -17.41 3.78 -3.54
C LEU A 104 -16.36 4.74 -2.98
N MET A 105 -16.74 5.46 -1.94
CA MET A 105 -15.91 6.37 -1.17
C MET A 105 -15.76 5.84 0.26
N LEU A 106 -14.64 6.20 0.89
CA LEU A 106 -14.31 5.84 2.27
C LEU A 106 -14.33 7.09 3.16
N PRO A 107 -15.43 7.41 3.86
CA PRO A 107 -15.60 8.64 4.64
C PRO A 107 -14.55 8.87 5.73
N LEU A 108 -14.02 7.79 6.31
CA LEU A 108 -13.00 7.88 7.37
C LEU A 108 -11.58 8.12 6.83
N TYR A 109 -11.39 8.10 5.51
CA TYR A 109 -10.08 8.26 4.87
C TYR A 109 -10.12 9.43 3.89
N PRO A 110 -9.69 10.63 4.30
CA PRO A 110 -9.59 11.76 3.40
C PRO A 110 -8.65 11.50 2.21
N ARG A 111 -9.02 12.03 1.05
CA ARG A 111 -8.15 12.04 -0.12
C ARG A 111 -6.87 12.83 0.18
N ARG A 112 -7.01 13.97 0.86
CA ARG A 112 -5.91 14.84 1.31
C ARG A 112 -6.16 15.29 2.74
N GLN A 113 -5.07 15.56 3.46
CA GLN A 113 -5.15 15.99 4.85
C GLN A 113 -5.70 17.42 5.00
N ASP A 114 -5.40 18.31 4.05
CA ASP A 114 -5.85 19.70 4.07
C ASP A 114 -7.29 19.90 3.58
N HIS A 115 -7.87 18.86 2.99
CA HIS A 115 -9.28 18.80 2.56
C HIS A 115 -9.96 17.55 3.16
N PRO A 116 -10.14 17.49 4.50
CA PRO A 116 -10.69 16.33 5.19
C PRO A 116 -12.13 16.00 4.78
N GLU A 117 -12.86 16.97 4.23
CA GLU A 117 -14.23 16.85 3.75
C GLU A 117 -14.36 16.00 2.48
N ILE A 118 -13.26 15.79 1.75
CA ILE A 118 -13.26 15.02 0.49
C ILE A 118 -12.78 13.60 0.79
N PRO A 119 -13.67 12.60 0.83
CA PRO A 119 -13.29 11.24 1.12
C PRO A 119 -12.51 10.62 -0.04
N PHE A 120 -11.74 9.57 0.27
CA PHE A 120 -11.01 8.82 -0.73
C PHE A 120 -11.98 7.99 -1.59
N GLN A 121 -11.97 8.25 -2.89
CA GLN A 121 -12.72 7.49 -3.90
C GLN A 121 -11.99 6.18 -4.20
N LEU A 122 -12.49 5.04 -3.72
CA LEU A 122 -11.94 3.73 -4.04
C LEU A 122 -12.42 3.27 -5.42
N PHE A 123 -13.72 3.07 -5.60
CA PHE A 123 -14.32 2.74 -6.89
C PHE A 123 -14.79 3.99 -7.63
N ASP A 124 -14.58 4.03 -8.93
CA ASP A 124 -14.96 5.12 -9.83
C ASP A 124 -15.28 4.55 -11.21
N ASN A 125 -16.26 5.11 -11.90
CA ASN A 125 -16.72 4.60 -13.20
C ASN A 125 -16.72 5.73 -14.22
N GLY A 126 -15.52 6.21 -14.56
CA GLY A 126 -15.30 7.17 -15.64
C GLY A 126 -15.17 8.64 -15.21
N GLY A 127 -15.07 8.92 -13.90
CA GLY A 127 -14.73 10.27 -13.41
C GLY A 127 -13.25 10.61 -13.64
N GLU A 128 -12.39 9.94 -12.89
CA GLU A 128 -10.92 9.99 -13.02
C GLU A 128 -10.34 8.66 -13.52
N ARG A 129 -11.03 7.55 -13.24
CA ARG A 129 -10.63 6.20 -13.63
C ARG A 129 -11.84 5.27 -13.77
N THR A 130 -11.60 4.10 -14.34
CA THR A 130 -12.49 2.94 -14.24
C THR A 130 -11.93 1.98 -13.20
N TYR A 131 -12.67 1.79 -12.11
CA TYR A 131 -12.43 0.78 -11.09
C TYR A 131 -13.74 0.46 -10.37
N LEU A 132 -14.28 -0.73 -10.56
CA LEU A 132 -15.61 -1.09 -10.04
C LEU A 132 -15.71 -2.58 -9.70
N ALA A 133 -16.73 -2.94 -8.93
CA ALA A 133 -17.02 -4.32 -8.55
C ALA A 133 -18.33 -4.80 -9.19
N GLN A 134 -18.25 -5.87 -9.98
CA GLN A 134 -19.38 -6.45 -10.69
C GLN A 134 -19.70 -7.82 -10.13
N SER A 135 -20.98 -8.16 -10.10
CA SER A 135 -21.46 -9.49 -9.73
C SER A 135 -22.78 -9.77 -10.42
N GLY A 136 -23.05 -11.03 -10.73
CA GLY A 136 -24.28 -11.43 -11.40
C GLY A 136 -24.48 -12.93 -11.44
N LEU A 137 -25.56 -13.34 -12.09
CA LEU A 137 -25.88 -14.72 -12.39
C LEU A 137 -25.68 -14.96 -13.89
N THR A 138 -24.67 -15.77 -14.23
CA THR A 138 -24.37 -16.23 -15.59
C THR A 138 -24.80 -17.69 -15.78
N GLY A 139 -24.49 -18.30 -16.91
CA GLY A 139 -24.90 -19.66 -17.27
C GLY A 139 -26.20 -19.70 -18.07
N THR A 140 -26.72 -20.90 -18.30
CA THR A 140 -27.82 -21.16 -19.24
C THR A 140 -29.08 -20.33 -18.98
N ASN A 141 -29.46 -20.13 -17.71
CA ASN A 141 -30.62 -19.34 -17.31
C ASN A 141 -30.25 -18.08 -16.52
N GLY A 142 -28.96 -17.74 -16.44
CA GLY A 142 -28.49 -16.55 -15.74
C GLY A 142 -28.86 -15.26 -16.49
N PRO A 143 -29.54 -14.28 -15.86
CA PRO A 143 -29.98 -13.06 -16.53
C PRO A 143 -28.84 -12.13 -16.99
N ASP A 144 -27.64 -12.21 -16.40
CA ASP A 144 -26.55 -11.27 -16.67
C ASP A 144 -25.77 -11.54 -17.97
N ALA A 145 -25.86 -12.74 -18.55
CA ALA A 145 -25.12 -13.12 -19.75
C ALA A 145 -25.99 -13.14 -21.03
N ARG A 146 -27.15 -12.47 -21.02
CA ARG A 146 -28.11 -12.48 -22.12
C ARG A 146 -27.69 -11.56 -23.29
N PRO A 147 -28.04 -11.91 -24.54
CA PRO A 147 -27.83 -11.02 -25.70
C PRO A 147 -28.54 -9.67 -25.57
N THR A 148 -29.70 -9.66 -24.92
CA THR A 148 -30.50 -8.45 -24.65
C THR A 148 -29.88 -7.52 -23.60
N GLY A 149 -28.73 -7.90 -23.02
CA GLY A 149 -28.04 -7.15 -21.99
C GLY A 149 -28.36 -7.63 -20.57
N ARG A 150 -27.70 -6.97 -19.61
CA ARG A 150 -27.82 -7.25 -18.18
C ARG A 150 -29.20 -6.86 -17.62
N PRO A 151 -29.69 -7.52 -16.56
CA PRO A 151 -30.97 -7.18 -15.95
C PRO A 151 -30.96 -5.75 -15.42
N VAL A 152 -32.07 -5.05 -15.58
CA VAL A 152 -32.30 -3.75 -14.93
C VAL A 152 -33.17 -4.01 -13.71
N TYR A 153 -32.59 -3.87 -12.52
CA TYR A 153 -33.28 -4.11 -11.27
C TYR A 153 -34.13 -2.91 -10.86
N SER A 154 -35.19 -3.21 -10.11
CA SER A 154 -35.99 -2.23 -9.38
C SER A 154 -35.66 -2.27 -7.89
N THR A 155 -35.86 -1.17 -7.18
CA THR A 155 -35.63 -1.09 -5.74
C THR A 155 -36.68 -0.20 -5.08
N GLU A 156 -36.87 -0.32 -3.78
CA GLU A 156 -37.90 0.42 -3.04
C GLU A 156 -37.55 1.91 -2.91
N GLN A 157 -36.27 2.22 -2.73
CA GLN A 157 -35.76 3.58 -2.53
C GLN A 157 -34.50 3.81 -3.36
N LYS A 158 -34.24 5.05 -3.78
CA LYS A 158 -32.98 5.42 -4.46
C LYS A 158 -31.84 5.76 -3.49
N THR A 159 -32.15 5.97 -2.22
CA THR A 159 -31.17 6.31 -1.19
C THR A 159 -31.44 5.50 0.06
N TYR A 160 -30.43 4.80 0.54
CA TYR A 160 -30.45 4.03 1.77
C TYR A 160 -29.37 4.56 2.72
N GLN A 161 -29.70 4.67 4.00
CA GLN A 161 -28.74 5.08 5.03
C GLN A 161 -28.87 4.19 6.26
N LEU A 162 -27.74 3.72 6.77
CA LEU A 162 -27.70 2.99 8.04
C LEU A 162 -27.95 3.99 9.18
N ALA A 163 -29.15 3.96 9.75
CA ALA A 163 -29.57 4.91 10.78
C ALA A 163 -28.83 4.68 12.11
N ASP A 164 -28.71 5.73 12.91
CA ASP A 164 -28.10 5.64 14.24
C ASP A 164 -28.81 4.59 15.11
N GLY A 165 -28.01 3.78 15.82
CA GLY A 165 -28.50 2.66 16.62
C GLY A 165 -28.81 1.38 15.83
N GLN A 166 -28.82 1.39 14.49
CA GLN A 166 -28.90 0.18 13.67
C GLN A 166 -27.53 -0.41 13.41
N ASN A 167 -27.41 -1.74 13.49
CA ASN A 167 -26.16 -2.46 13.21
C ASN A 167 -26.10 -3.05 11.80
N GLN A 168 -27.24 -3.15 11.11
CA GLN A 168 -27.32 -3.77 9.78
C GLN A 168 -28.24 -2.96 8.86
N LEU A 169 -27.89 -2.89 7.58
CA LEU A 169 -28.71 -2.34 6.50
C LEU A 169 -28.75 -3.35 5.35
N ASN A 170 -29.95 -3.63 4.84
CA ASN A 170 -30.14 -4.47 3.66
C ASN A 170 -30.72 -3.63 2.52
N VAL A 171 -30.14 -3.76 1.32
CA VAL A 171 -30.61 -3.11 0.09
C VAL A 171 -30.99 -4.17 -0.91
N ASP A 172 -32.27 -4.26 -1.22
CA ASP A 172 -32.84 -5.27 -2.11
C ASP A 172 -33.10 -4.71 -3.50
N LEU A 173 -32.53 -5.38 -4.50
CA LEU A 173 -32.75 -5.14 -5.92
C LEU A 173 -33.57 -6.30 -6.49
N LYS A 174 -34.74 -6.00 -7.04
CA LYS A 174 -35.73 -6.98 -7.49
C LYS A 174 -35.80 -6.99 -9.02
N PHE A 175 -35.78 -8.18 -9.61
CA PHE A 175 -35.95 -8.41 -11.04
C PHE A 175 -36.73 -9.71 -11.25
N SER A 176 -37.59 -9.76 -12.26
CA SER A 176 -38.36 -10.97 -12.59
C SER A 176 -38.30 -11.19 -14.08
N ASP A 177 -38.08 -12.45 -14.48
CA ASP A 177 -38.03 -12.84 -15.89
C ASP A 177 -38.41 -14.31 -16.06
N ALA A 178 -39.17 -14.61 -17.12
CA ALA A 178 -39.54 -15.98 -17.52
C ALA A 178 -40.07 -16.87 -16.37
N GLY A 179 -40.83 -16.32 -15.41
CA GLY A 179 -41.37 -17.06 -14.26
C GLY A 179 -40.35 -17.32 -13.14
N VAL A 180 -39.21 -16.63 -13.13
CA VAL A 180 -38.23 -16.66 -12.04
C VAL A 180 -38.09 -15.27 -11.44
N ASN A 181 -38.19 -15.17 -10.12
CA ASN A 181 -37.98 -13.93 -9.38
C ASN A 181 -36.57 -13.95 -8.77
N TYR A 182 -35.87 -12.84 -8.93
CA TYR A 182 -34.51 -12.63 -8.43
C TYR A 182 -34.51 -11.47 -7.45
N ILE A 183 -33.89 -11.68 -6.29
CA ILE A 183 -33.55 -10.60 -5.36
C ILE A 183 -32.04 -10.60 -5.18
N LYS A 184 -31.37 -9.53 -5.63
CA LYS A 184 -29.98 -9.24 -5.32
C LYS A 184 -29.94 -8.35 -4.08
N ARG A 185 -29.51 -8.90 -2.96
CA ARG A 185 -29.46 -8.25 -1.65
C ARG A 185 -28.03 -7.87 -1.28
N PHE A 186 -27.79 -6.60 -0.99
CA PHE A 186 -26.56 -6.11 -0.37
C PHE A 186 -26.79 -5.97 1.12
N SER A 187 -26.02 -6.68 1.94
CA SER A 187 -26.10 -6.63 3.40
C SER A 187 -24.87 -5.95 3.96
N PHE A 188 -25.08 -4.85 4.67
CA PHE A 188 -24.05 -4.03 5.30
C PHE A 188 -24.11 -4.16 6.81
N THR A 189 -22.94 -4.16 7.45
CA THR A 189 -22.82 -4.17 8.92
C THR A 189 -22.06 -2.92 9.36
N ARG A 190 -22.50 -2.30 10.46
CA ARG A 190 -21.87 -1.10 11.02
C ARG A 190 -20.38 -1.33 11.28
N GLY A 191 -19.54 -0.37 10.90
CA GLY A 191 -18.10 -0.38 11.14
C GLY A 191 -17.30 -1.36 10.27
N LEU A 192 -17.95 -2.11 9.38
CA LEU A 192 -17.30 -3.09 8.50
C LEU A 192 -17.18 -2.58 7.06
N TYR A 193 -16.06 -2.90 6.43
CA TYR A 193 -15.77 -2.58 5.03
C TYR A 193 -16.09 -3.74 4.07
N ASP A 194 -16.53 -4.87 4.61
CA ASP A 194 -17.14 -5.96 3.85
C ASP A 194 -18.66 -5.84 3.79
N LEU A 195 -19.21 -6.26 2.66
CA LEU A 195 -20.64 -6.42 2.47
C LEU A 195 -20.93 -7.77 1.80
N LYS A 196 -22.04 -8.40 2.20
CA LYS A 196 -22.48 -9.66 1.61
C LYS A 196 -23.45 -9.38 0.47
N VAL A 197 -23.14 -9.89 -0.72
CA VAL A 197 -24.02 -9.85 -1.90
C VAL A 197 -24.66 -11.22 -2.06
N THR A 198 -25.96 -11.29 -1.82
CA THR A 198 -26.76 -12.53 -1.86
C THR A 198 -27.75 -12.48 -3.00
N TYR A 199 -27.86 -13.56 -3.76
CA TYR A 199 -28.87 -13.77 -4.78
C TYR A 199 -29.88 -14.77 -4.25
N LEU A 200 -31.12 -14.33 -4.08
CA LEU A 200 -32.26 -15.18 -3.76
C LEU A 200 -33.01 -15.44 -5.07
N ILE A 201 -33.16 -16.72 -5.42
CA ILE A 201 -33.75 -17.17 -6.67
C ILE A 201 -35.01 -17.94 -6.32
N ASP A 202 -36.16 -17.46 -6.79
CA ASP A 202 -37.47 -18.07 -6.59
C ASP A 202 -38.02 -18.53 -7.94
N ASN A 203 -37.92 -19.84 -8.21
CA ASN A 203 -38.31 -20.41 -9.50
C ASN A 203 -39.80 -20.78 -9.48
N THR A 204 -40.64 -19.90 -10.00
CA THR A 204 -42.09 -20.13 -10.14
C THR A 204 -42.49 -20.71 -11.50
N SER A 205 -41.51 -21.04 -12.35
CA SER A 205 -41.72 -21.61 -13.68
C SER A 205 -41.92 -23.13 -13.64
N ASP A 206 -42.23 -23.72 -14.80
CA ASP A 206 -42.36 -25.16 -15.02
C ASP A 206 -41.03 -25.86 -15.39
N LYS A 207 -39.93 -25.11 -15.51
CA LYS A 207 -38.61 -25.61 -15.91
C LYS A 207 -37.59 -25.43 -14.80
N ALA A 208 -36.59 -26.32 -14.76
CA ALA A 208 -35.46 -26.13 -13.86
C ALA A 208 -34.63 -24.92 -14.30
N TRP A 209 -34.25 -24.08 -13.35
CA TRP A 209 -33.32 -22.98 -13.56
C TRP A 209 -31.89 -23.45 -13.27
N THR A 210 -30.95 -23.11 -14.15
CA THR A 210 -29.53 -23.44 -13.99
C THR A 210 -28.65 -22.25 -14.29
N GLY A 211 -27.67 -21.98 -13.43
CA GLY A 211 -26.75 -20.87 -13.60
C GLY A 211 -25.60 -20.89 -12.61
N ASN A 212 -24.76 -19.86 -12.66
CA ASN A 212 -23.58 -19.71 -11.82
C ASN A 212 -23.52 -18.28 -11.30
N LEU A 213 -23.12 -18.11 -10.04
CA LEU A 213 -22.68 -16.82 -9.53
C LEU A 213 -21.36 -16.45 -10.21
N PHE A 214 -21.20 -15.21 -10.68
CA PHE A 214 -19.90 -14.65 -10.98
C PHE A 214 -19.69 -13.37 -10.17
N ALA A 215 -18.44 -13.09 -9.83
CA ALA A 215 -18.04 -11.84 -9.20
C ALA A 215 -16.65 -11.44 -9.70
N GLN A 216 -16.45 -10.16 -9.99
CA GLN A 216 -15.22 -9.65 -10.57
C GLN A 216 -14.93 -8.20 -10.19
N LEU A 217 -13.66 -7.85 -10.25
CA LEU A 217 -13.13 -6.51 -10.12
C LEU A 217 -12.61 -6.08 -11.50
N LYS A 218 -13.05 -4.92 -11.97
CA LYS A 218 -12.69 -4.35 -13.26
C LYS A 218 -11.95 -3.04 -13.03
N ARG A 219 -10.76 -2.88 -13.58
CA ARG A 219 -9.95 -1.66 -13.44
C ARG A 219 -9.19 -1.32 -14.71
N ASP A 220 -9.08 -0.04 -15.04
CA ASP A 220 -8.18 0.46 -16.08
C ASP A 220 -6.69 0.48 -15.65
N ALA A 221 -5.83 1.00 -16.53
CA ALA A 221 -4.39 1.17 -16.29
C ALA A 221 -4.03 2.45 -15.50
N SER A 222 -5.01 3.15 -14.91
CA SER A 222 -4.75 4.40 -14.18
C SER A 222 -3.87 4.16 -12.95
N ALA A 223 -3.04 5.15 -12.63
CA ALA A 223 -2.17 5.13 -11.46
C ALA A 223 -2.96 5.04 -10.15
N ASP A 224 -2.28 4.60 -9.09
CA ASP A 224 -2.86 4.55 -7.76
C ASP A 224 -3.05 5.97 -7.20
N PRO A 225 -4.30 6.42 -6.95
CA PRO A 225 -4.59 7.74 -6.37
C PRO A 225 -4.07 7.92 -4.94
N SER A 226 -3.76 6.82 -4.25
CA SER A 226 -3.24 6.82 -2.88
C SER A 226 -1.71 6.77 -2.81
N SER A 227 -1.06 6.64 -3.97
CA SER A 227 0.40 6.67 -4.05
C SER A 227 0.92 8.10 -3.96
N THR A 228 1.77 8.34 -2.96
CA THR A 228 2.42 9.63 -2.70
C THR A 228 3.94 9.55 -2.85
N THR A 229 4.47 8.41 -3.29
CA THR A 229 5.92 8.14 -3.28
C THR A 229 6.65 8.97 -4.35
N ALA A 230 7.28 10.06 -3.89
CA ALA A 230 8.26 10.83 -4.65
C ALA A 230 9.58 10.07 -4.89
N THR A 231 9.77 8.89 -4.27
CA THR A 231 11.00 8.06 -4.32
C THR A 231 11.04 7.04 -5.47
N GLY A 232 9.97 6.88 -6.25
CA GLY A 232 9.92 5.90 -7.35
C GLY A 232 9.82 4.43 -6.93
N THR A 233 9.71 4.13 -5.63
CA THR A 233 9.28 2.81 -5.15
C THR A 233 7.77 2.71 -5.32
N ALA A 234 7.34 2.26 -6.49
CA ALA A 234 5.94 1.95 -6.76
C ALA A 234 5.49 0.84 -5.81
N THR A 235 4.49 1.14 -4.99
CA THR A 235 3.75 0.12 -4.25
C THR A 235 3.03 -0.78 -5.24
N TYR A 236 2.76 -2.01 -4.84
CA TYR A 236 2.16 -2.97 -5.75
C TYR A 236 0.73 -2.54 -6.11
N LEU A 237 0.51 -2.21 -7.38
CA LEU A 237 -0.80 -1.98 -7.99
C LEU A 237 -1.08 -3.13 -8.96
N GLY A 238 -2.04 -3.97 -8.63
CA GLY A 238 -2.36 -5.13 -9.46
C GLY A 238 -3.33 -6.10 -8.80
N ALA A 239 -3.64 -7.16 -9.52
CA ALA A 239 -4.53 -8.20 -9.04
C ALA A 239 -3.76 -9.21 -8.16
N ALA A 240 -4.45 -9.85 -7.23
CA ALA A 240 -3.93 -11.02 -6.54
C ALA A 240 -5.04 -12.05 -6.36
N LEU A 241 -4.65 -13.30 -6.16
CA LEU A 241 -5.58 -14.36 -5.83
C LEU A 241 -4.97 -15.32 -4.80
N TRP A 242 -5.86 -16.05 -4.15
CA TRP A 242 -5.49 -17.22 -3.37
C TRP A 242 -5.60 -18.49 -4.22
N THR A 243 -4.66 -19.40 -4.03
CA THR A 243 -4.74 -20.78 -4.54
C THR A 243 -4.32 -21.76 -3.44
N SER A 244 -4.65 -23.04 -3.60
CA SER A 244 -4.24 -24.08 -2.65
C SER A 244 -2.72 -24.29 -2.58
N ALA A 245 -2.00 -24.01 -3.67
CA ALA A 245 -0.54 -24.13 -3.74
C ALA A 245 0.17 -22.86 -3.27
N GLU A 246 -0.38 -21.69 -3.60
CA GLU A 246 0.18 -20.38 -3.29
C GLU A 246 -0.92 -19.51 -2.63
N PRO A 247 -0.92 -19.39 -1.28
CA PRO A 247 -1.94 -18.65 -0.53
C PRO A 247 -2.00 -17.14 -0.84
N TYR A 248 -1.01 -16.62 -1.58
CA TYR A 248 -0.96 -15.23 -2.03
C TYR A 248 -0.17 -15.13 -3.33
N LYS A 249 -0.87 -15.13 -4.47
CA LYS A 249 -0.29 -15.05 -5.81
C LYS A 249 -0.59 -13.69 -6.43
N LYS A 250 0.44 -12.89 -6.69
CA LYS A 250 0.33 -11.61 -7.40
C LYS A 250 0.21 -11.83 -8.90
N VAL A 251 -0.70 -11.10 -9.55
CA VAL A 251 -0.88 -11.09 -11.01
C VAL A 251 -0.86 -9.65 -11.48
N SER A 252 0.29 -9.21 -11.98
CA SER A 252 0.42 -7.83 -12.46
C SER A 252 -0.35 -7.61 -13.75
N MET A 253 -0.68 -6.35 -14.06
CA MET A 253 -1.28 -5.99 -15.37
C MET A 253 -0.43 -6.51 -16.55
N LYS A 254 0.91 -6.48 -16.41
CA LYS A 254 1.85 -7.01 -17.41
C LYS A 254 1.73 -8.51 -17.60
N ASP A 255 1.38 -9.26 -16.54
CA ASP A 255 1.17 -10.69 -16.63
C ASP A 255 -0.14 -10.98 -17.36
N ILE A 256 -1.20 -10.22 -17.07
CA ILE A 256 -2.50 -10.31 -17.77
C ILE A 256 -2.34 -9.98 -19.26
N ASP A 257 -1.52 -8.99 -19.61
CA ASP A 257 -1.21 -8.64 -21.00
C ASP A 257 -0.49 -9.77 -21.75
N LYS A 258 0.30 -10.59 -21.04
CA LYS A 258 1.01 -11.73 -21.64
C LYS A 258 0.11 -12.96 -21.79
N ALA A 259 -0.65 -13.29 -20.75
CA ALA A 259 -1.52 -14.44 -20.72
C ALA A 259 -2.65 -14.25 -19.69
N SER A 260 -3.87 -14.64 -20.08
CA SER A 260 -4.97 -14.79 -19.13
C SER A 260 -4.72 -15.99 -18.22
N LEU A 261 -4.95 -15.80 -16.93
CA LEU A 261 -4.97 -16.88 -15.95
C LEU A 261 -6.38 -17.50 -15.94
N LYS A 262 -6.45 -18.84 -15.88
CA LYS A 262 -7.70 -19.57 -15.66
C LYS A 262 -7.40 -20.82 -14.84
N GLU A 263 -7.86 -20.85 -13.59
CA GLU A 263 -7.56 -21.92 -12.64
C GLU A 263 -8.81 -22.25 -11.81
N THR A 264 -8.97 -23.53 -11.43
CA THR A 264 -10.03 -23.95 -10.52
C THR A 264 -9.51 -23.90 -9.09
N VAL A 265 -10.22 -23.19 -8.22
CA VAL A 265 -9.85 -22.91 -6.82
C VAL A 265 -11.02 -23.27 -5.92
N ASN A 266 -10.79 -24.08 -4.89
CA ASN A 266 -11.80 -24.37 -3.88
C ASN A 266 -11.80 -23.26 -2.82
N GLY A 267 -12.92 -22.57 -2.66
CA GLY A 267 -13.02 -21.34 -1.87
C GLY A 267 -12.11 -20.24 -2.44
N GLY A 268 -11.21 -19.73 -1.60
CA GLY A 268 -10.22 -18.72 -1.96
C GLY A 268 -10.78 -17.29 -1.96
N TRP A 269 -10.11 -16.42 -2.70
CA TRP A 269 -10.50 -15.04 -2.94
C TRP A 269 -9.74 -14.49 -4.16
N VAL A 270 -10.31 -13.46 -4.77
CA VAL A 270 -9.66 -12.63 -5.79
C VAL A 270 -9.66 -11.19 -5.33
N ALA A 271 -8.58 -10.47 -5.56
CA ALA A 271 -8.40 -9.13 -5.04
C ALA A 271 -7.72 -8.20 -6.03
N TRP A 272 -7.90 -6.90 -5.79
CA TRP A 272 -7.16 -5.83 -6.45
C TRP A 272 -6.52 -4.93 -5.40
N LEU A 273 -5.20 -4.81 -5.45
CA LEU A 273 -4.39 -4.11 -4.46
C LEU A 273 -4.05 -2.71 -4.95
N GLN A 274 -4.12 -1.76 -4.03
CA GLN A 274 -3.51 -0.43 -4.10
C GLN A 274 -2.53 -0.30 -2.92
N HIS A 275 -1.92 0.86 -2.72
CA HIS A 275 -0.99 1.12 -1.62
C HIS A 275 -1.65 0.86 -0.26
N TYR A 276 -2.68 1.63 0.10
CA TYR A 276 -3.31 1.55 1.43
C TYR A 276 -4.61 0.75 1.47
N PHE A 277 -5.18 0.46 0.29
CA PHE A 277 -6.51 -0.14 0.17
C PHE A 277 -6.46 -1.42 -0.65
N VAL A 278 -7.44 -2.28 -0.42
CA VAL A 278 -7.64 -3.51 -1.16
C VAL A 278 -9.13 -3.72 -1.37
N THR A 279 -9.48 -4.26 -2.54
CA THR A 279 -10.82 -4.79 -2.78
C THR A 279 -10.72 -6.28 -3.05
N ALA A 280 -11.66 -7.07 -2.56
CA ALA A 280 -11.62 -8.50 -2.72
C ALA A 280 -13.02 -9.09 -2.81
N TRP A 281 -13.21 -10.00 -3.76
CA TRP A 281 -14.37 -10.88 -3.81
C TRP A 281 -14.01 -12.23 -3.18
N ILE A 282 -14.83 -12.64 -2.22
CA ILE A 282 -14.64 -13.85 -1.41
C ILE A 282 -15.88 -14.74 -1.61
N PRO A 283 -15.76 -15.86 -2.37
CA PRO A 283 -16.82 -16.85 -2.53
C PRO A 283 -17.07 -17.62 -1.22
N ALA A 284 -18.09 -18.50 -1.21
CA ALA A 284 -18.28 -19.42 -0.10
C ALA A 284 -17.11 -20.40 0.01
N LYS A 285 -16.74 -20.76 1.25
CA LYS A 285 -15.48 -21.48 1.57
C LYS A 285 -15.32 -22.85 0.89
N ASN A 286 -16.43 -23.50 0.56
CA ASN A 286 -16.45 -24.86 0.01
C ASN A 286 -16.82 -24.90 -1.48
N ASP A 287 -16.97 -23.74 -2.12
CA ASP A 287 -17.35 -23.66 -3.52
C ASP A 287 -16.13 -23.93 -4.41
N SER A 288 -16.30 -24.77 -5.44
CA SER A 288 -15.30 -24.93 -6.50
C SER A 288 -15.50 -23.81 -7.53
N ASN A 289 -14.58 -22.84 -7.53
CA ASN A 289 -14.66 -21.64 -8.33
C ASN A 289 -13.67 -21.68 -9.50
N VAL A 290 -14.08 -21.22 -10.67
CA VAL A 290 -13.18 -20.95 -11.80
C VAL A 290 -12.72 -19.50 -11.70
N VAL A 291 -11.49 -19.29 -11.25
CA VAL A 291 -10.84 -17.97 -11.16
C VAL A 291 -10.20 -17.63 -12.51
N GLN A 292 -10.38 -16.40 -12.97
CA GLN A 292 -9.82 -15.95 -14.23
C GLN A 292 -9.39 -14.49 -14.22
N THR A 293 -8.34 -14.20 -15.00
CA THR A 293 -7.98 -12.84 -15.40
C THR A 293 -8.22 -12.63 -16.89
N ARG A 294 -8.63 -11.43 -17.27
CA ARG A 294 -8.77 -11.03 -18.68
C ARG A 294 -8.59 -9.54 -18.86
N LYS A 295 -8.41 -9.15 -20.12
CA LYS A 295 -8.47 -7.76 -20.55
C LYS A 295 -9.65 -7.59 -21.48
N ASP A 296 -10.52 -6.62 -21.20
CA ASP A 296 -11.67 -6.34 -22.07
C ASP A 296 -11.25 -5.52 -23.31
N SER A 297 -12.17 -5.34 -24.25
CA SER A 297 -11.94 -4.60 -25.49
C SER A 297 -11.66 -3.11 -25.29
N GLN A 298 -12.03 -2.55 -24.13
CA GLN A 298 -11.75 -1.17 -23.75
C GLN A 298 -10.38 -1.03 -23.05
N GLY A 299 -9.67 -2.14 -22.86
CA GLY A 299 -8.35 -2.16 -22.23
C GLY A 299 -8.39 -2.25 -20.70
N ASN A 300 -9.56 -2.48 -20.10
CA ASN A 300 -9.69 -2.70 -18.67
C ASN A 300 -9.24 -4.12 -18.31
N TYR A 301 -8.52 -4.23 -17.22
CA TYR A 301 -8.09 -5.47 -16.61
C TYR A 301 -9.16 -5.97 -15.64
N ILE A 302 -9.47 -7.26 -15.72
CA ILE A 302 -10.49 -7.91 -14.92
C ILE A 302 -9.87 -9.10 -14.22
N ILE A 303 -10.15 -9.23 -12.93
CA ILE A 303 -9.96 -10.46 -12.16
C ILE A 303 -11.30 -10.84 -11.53
N GLY A 304 -11.67 -12.11 -11.62
CA GLY A 304 -12.94 -12.58 -11.08
C GLY A 304 -12.99 -14.09 -10.93
N PHE A 305 -14.11 -14.56 -10.41
CA PHE A 305 -14.42 -15.98 -10.34
C PHE A 305 -15.84 -16.26 -10.85
N THR A 306 -16.05 -17.49 -11.31
CA THR A 306 -17.36 -18.08 -11.55
C THR A 306 -17.52 -19.27 -10.62
N GLY A 307 -18.57 -19.25 -9.79
CA GLY A 307 -18.87 -20.30 -8.81
C GLY A 307 -19.46 -21.57 -9.44
N PRO A 308 -19.76 -22.59 -8.63
CA PRO A 308 -20.32 -23.85 -9.09
C PRO A 308 -21.70 -23.67 -9.73
N VAL A 309 -22.13 -24.66 -10.51
CA VAL A 309 -23.46 -24.67 -11.11
C VAL A 309 -24.50 -24.83 -10.01
N LEU A 310 -25.43 -23.87 -9.94
CA LEU A 310 -26.61 -23.89 -9.10
C LEU A 310 -27.80 -24.32 -9.95
N SER A 311 -28.55 -25.32 -9.47
CA SER A 311 -29.78 -25.81 -10.09
C SER A 311 -30.96 -25.62 -9.15
N VAL A 312 -32.03 -25.01 -9.63
CA VAL A 312 -33.25 -24.71 -8.86
C VAL A 312 -34.44 -25.36 -9.56
N ALA A 313 -35.02 -26.38 -8.91
CA ALA A 313 -36.16 -27.10 -9.42
C ALA A 313 -37.41 -26.19 -9.57
N PRO A 314 -38.38 -26.56 -10.43
CA PRO A 314 -39.68 -25.88 -10.49
C PRO A 314 -40.33 -25.76 -9.10
N GLY A 315 -40.82 -24.58 -8.75
CA GLY A 315 -41.43 -24.27 -7.45
C GLY A 315 -40.45 -24.18 -6.28
N ALA A 316 -39.14 -24.36 -6.50
CA ALA A 316 -38.14 -24.30 -5.45
C ALA A 316 -37.47 -22.93 -5.35
N LYS A 317 -36.83 -22.70 -4.20
CA LYS A 317 -36.02 -21.52 -3.93
C LYS A 317 -34.58 -21.93 -3.66
N ALA A 318 -33.64 -21.09 -4.06
CA ALA A 318 -32.24 -21.27 -3.71
C ALA A 318 -31.57 -19.92 -3.45
N GLU A 319 -30.41 -19.99 -2.82
CA GLU A 319 -29.55 -18.83 -2.60
C GLU A 319 -28.10 -19.12 -2.95
N THR A 320 -27.39 -18.09 -3.39
CA THR A 320 -25.94 -18.09 -3.54
C THR A 320 -25.41 -16.71 -3.14
N SER A 321 -24.16 -16.63 -2.66
CA SER A 321 -23.62 -15.38 -2.16
C SER A 321 -22.11 -15.28 -2.29
N ALA A 322 -21.62 -14.05 -2.34
CA ALA A 322 -20.22 -13.72 -2.20
C ALA A 322 -20.07 -12.48 -1.31
N THR A 323 -18.92 -12.36 -0.66
CA THR A 323 -18.58 -11.19 0.15
C THR A 323 -17.65 -10.29 -0.65
N LEU A 324 -17.96 -9.00 -0.71
CA LEU A 324 -17.07 -7.98 -1.26
C LEU A 324 -16.46 -7.21 -0.09
N TYR A 325 -15.14 -7.28 0.03
CA TYR A 325 -14.37 -6.34 0.85
C TYR A 325 -13.95 -5.16 -0.01
N ALA A 326 -14.12 -3.93 0.48
CA ALA A 326 -13.66 -2.73 -0.22
C ALA A 326 -13.23 -1.66 0.80
N GLY A 327 -11.96 -1.68 1.19
CA GLY A 327 -11.51 -0.85 2.31
C GLY A 327 -10.00 -0.87 2.57
N PRO A 328 -9.59 -0.38 3.76
CA PRO A 328 -8.19 -0.28 4.16
C PRO A 328 -7.54 -1.65 4.30
N LYS A 329 -6.22 -1.77 4.13
CA LYS A 329 -5.52 -3.04 4.34
C LYS A 329 -5.31 -3.36 5.85
N SER A 330 -6.38 -3.72 6.55
CA SER A 330 -6.32 -4.11 7.97
C SER A 330 -6.08 -5.62 8.12
N GLN A 331 -4.90 -6.02 8.61
CA GLN A 331 -4.55 -7.44 8.77
C GLN A 331 -5.56 -8.21 9.64
N ALA A 332 -6.07 -7.58 10.71
CA ALA A 332 -7.01 -8.23 11.62
C ALA A 332 -8.33 -8.58 10.91
N ILE A 333 -8.90 -7.64 10.17
CA ILE A 333 -10.17 -7.82 9.44
C ILE A 333 -9.96 -8.80 8.29
N LEU A 334 -8.90 -8.62 7.49
CA LEU A 334 -8.66 -9.44 6.31
C LEU A 334 -8.42 -10.92 6.67
N LYS A 335 -7.71 -11.18 7.77
CA LYS A 335 -7.48 -12.55 8.27
C LYS A 335 -8.78 -13.25 8.69
N GLU A 336 -9.73 -12.51 9.24
CA GLU A 336 -11.03 -13.04 9.67
C GLU A 336 -11.90 -13.41 8.46
N LEU A 337 -11.84 -12.60 7.40
CA LEU A 337 -12.63 -12.79 6.18
C LEU A 337 -12.24 -14.05 5.39
N SER A 338 -10.95 -14.24 5.10
CA SER A 338 -10.47 -15.42 4.38
C SER A 338 -8.98 -15.68 4.62
N PRO A 339 -8.55 -16.95 4.81
CA PRO A 339 -7.14 -17.26 5.01
C PRO A 339 -6.23 -16.73 3.90
N GLY A 340 -5.12 -16.11 4.27
CA GLY A 340 -4.13 -15.58 3.34
C GLY A 340 -4.49 -14.21 2.78
N LEU A 341 -5.70 -13.68 3.01
CA LEU A 341 -6.08 -12.34 2.57
C LEU A 341 -5.29 -11.25 3.34
N GLU A 342 -4.86 -11.53 4.57
CA GLU A 342 -3.97 -10.66 5.35
C GLU A 342 -2.59 -10.45 4.71
N LEU A 343 -2.17 -11.36 3.81
CA LEU A 343 -0.90 -11.28 3.08
C LEU A 343 -0.93 -10.19 1.99
N THR A 344 -2.08 -9.58 1.73
CA THR A 344 -2.20 -8.40 0.86
C THR A 344 -1.51 -7.16 1.44
N VAL A 345 -1.17 -7.17 2.75
CA VAL A 345 -0.22 -6.24 3.36
C VAL A 345 1.20 -6.73 3.05
N ASP A 346 1.77 -6.19 1.98
CA ASP A 346 3.02 -6.68 1.39
C ASP A 346 4.26 -6.10 2.08
N TYR A 347 4.69 -6.73 3.16
CA TYR A 347 5.93 -6.37 3.86
C TYR A 347 7.22 -6.83 3.14
N GLY A 348 7.11 -7.32 1.90
CA GLY A 348 8.23 -7.80 1.11
C GLY A 348 8.91 -9.03 1.70
N ILE A 349 10.18 -9.25 1.32
CA ILE A 349 10.95 -10.45 1.71
C ILE A 349 11.20 -10.58 3.22
N LEU A 350 11.13 -9.47 3.96
CA LEU A 350 11.39 -9.40 5.40
C LEU A 350 10.10 -9.45 6.24
N TRP A 351 8.99 -9.96 5.69
CA TRP A 351 7.70 -10.01 6.35
C TRP A 351 7.73 -10.61 7.76
N PHE A 352 8.57 -11.63 7.98
CA PHE A 352 8.73 -12.32 9.26
C PHE A 352 9.38 -11.46 10.36
N ILE A 353 10.08 -10.39 9.98
CA ILE A 353 10.62 -9.36 10.91
C ILE A 353 9.63 -8.20 11.01
N ALA A 354 9.05 -7.79 9.89
CA ALA A 354 8.10 -6.67 9.80
C ALA A 354 6.84 -6.91 10.64
N GLN A 355 6.25 -8.11 10.61
CA GLN A 355 5.03 -8.43 11.35
C GLN A 355 5.20 -8.26 12.88
N PRO A 356 6.22 -8.86 13.55
CA PRO A 356 6.46 -8.62 14.97
C PRO A 356 6.74 -7.16 15.31
N ILE A 357 7.46 -6.45 14.45
CA ILE A 357 7.75 -5.01 14.63
C ILE A 357 6.45 -4.20 14.59
N PHE A 358 5.58 -4.46 13.62
CA PHE A 358 4.30 -3.78 13.50
C PHE A 358 3.37 -4.10 14.67
N TRP A 359 3.29 -5.37 15.06
CA TRP A 359 2.54 -5.79 16.24
C TRP A 359 3.00 -5.02 17.49
N LEU A 360 4.31 -4.95 17.72
CA LEU A 360 4.86 -4.19 18.85
C LEU A 360 4.57 -2.69 18.73
N LEU A 361 4.68 -2.12 17.53
CA LEU A 361 4.36 -0.72 17.27
C LEU A 361 2.89 -0.40 17.60
N GLN A 362 1.94 -1.26 17.19
CA GLN A 362 0.52 -1.12 17.51
C GLN A 362 0.26 -1.18 19.02
N HIS A 363 0.96 -2.06 19.76
CA HIS A 363 0.81 -2.15 21.22
C HIS A 363 1.34 -0.90 21.93
N ILE A 364 2.48 -0.37 21.48
CA ILE A 364 3.00 0.89 22.00
C ILE A 364 2.02 2.02 21.69
N HIS A 365 1.48 2.06 20.48
CA HIS A 365 0.49 3.06 20.07
C HIS A 365 -0.80 2.98 20.89
N ALA A 366 -1.28 1.79 21.23
CA ALA A 366 -2.46 1.62 22.08
C ALA A 366 -2.29 2.25 23.48
N ILE A 367 -1.05 2.34 23.97
CA ILE A 367 -0.73 2.95 25.27
C ILE A 367 -0.48 4.46 25.13
N VAL A 368 0.24 4.87 24.09
CA VAL A 368 0.73 6.24 23.93
C VAL A 368 -0.25 7.15 23.18
N GLY A 369 -1.05 6.59 22.27
CA GLY A 369 -2.04 7.30 21.45
C GLY A 369 -1.45 8.19 20.35
N ASN A 370 -0.15 8.10 20.07
CA ASN A 370 0.51 8.90 19.03
C ASN A 370 1.59 8.09 18.31
N TRP A 371 1.48 7.99 16.98
CA TRP A 371 2.35 7.15 16.16
C TRP A 371 3.81 7.61 16.14
N GLY A 372 4.07 8.92 16.17
CA GLY A 372 5.43 9.43 16.20
C GLY A 372 6.16 9.07 17.49
N TRP A 373 5.51 9.26 18.65
CA TRP A 373 6.06 8.78 19.92
C TRP A 373 6.21 7.26 19.96
N SER A 374 5.29 6.53 19.34
CA SER A 374 5.36 5.07 19.25
C SER A 374 6.60 4.61 18.48
N ILE A 375 6.94 5.28 17.38
CA ILE A 375 8.19 5.05 16.63
C ILE A 375 9.41 5.30 17.53
N ILE A 376 9.41 6.37 18.32
CA ILE A 376 10.52 6.71 19.22
C ILE A 376 10.73 5.59 20.26
N PHE A 377 9.67 5.17 20.95
CA PHE A 377 9.76 4.12 21.96
C PHE A 377 10.13 2.76 21.36
N LEU A 378 9.58 2.42 20.20
CA LEU A 378 9.98 1.22 19.46
C LEU A 378 11.48 1.25 19.14
N THR A 379 11.98 2.39 18.67
CA THR A 379 13.41 2.58 18.38
C THR A 379 14.26 2.35 19.63
N MET A 380 13.85 2.90 20.77
CA MET A 380 14.54 2.73 22.04
C MET A 380 14.57 1.26 22.49
N LEU A 381 13.45 0.53 22.36
CA LEU A 381 13.35 -0.88 22.70
C LEU A 381 14.26 -1.75 21.83
N ILE A 382 14.19 -1.57 20.50
CA ILE A 382 15.05 -2.26 19.54
C ILE A 382 16.52 -1.98 19.86
N LYS A 383 16.89 -0.71 20.12
CA LYS A 383 18.25 -0.34 20.52
C LYS A 383 18.67 -0.97 21.85
N GLY A 384 17.75 -1.11 22.80
CA GLY A 384 17.96 -1.82 24.06
C GLY A 384 18.30 -3.30 23.84
N ILE A 385 17.55 -3.99 22.97
CA ILE A 385 17.78 -5.40 22.61
C ILE A 385 19.17 -5.56 21.97
N PHE A 386 19.56 -4.67 21.06
CA PHE A 386 20.87 -4.71 20.40
C PHE A 386 21.99 -3.99 21.16
N PHE A 387 21.75 -3.56 22.40
CA PHE A 387 22.72 -2.83 23.20
C PHE A 387 24.06 -3.58 23.40
N PRO A 388 24.10 -4.87 23.81
CA PRO A 388 25.36 -5.57 24.05
C PRO A 388 26.20 -5.72 22.77
N LEU A 389 25.54 -6.02 21.65
CA LEU A 389 26.18 -6.12 20.34
C LEU A 389 26.78 -4.76 19.92
N SER A 390 25.99 -3.70 20.01
CA SER A 390 26.42 -2.34 19.67
C SER A 390 27.57 -1.88 20.59
N ALA A 391 27.50 -2.19 21.88
CA ALA A 391 28.55 -1.86 22.84
C ALA A 391 29.89 -2.55 22.53
N ALA A 392 29.86 -3.81 22.10
CA ALA A 392 31.06 -4.53 21.67
C ALA A 392 31.70 -3.88 20.43
N SER A 393 30.88 -3.49 19.45
CA SER A 393 31.33 -2.75 18.27
C SER A 393 31.98 -1.41 18.63
N TYR A 394 31.30 -0.58 19.44
CA TYR A 394 31.84 0.72 19.86
C TYR A 394 33.13 0.59 20.68
N LYS A 395 33.26 -0.45 21.49
CA LYS A 395 34.50 -0.76 22.21
C LYS A 395 35.66 -1.07 21.26
N SER A 396 35.41 -1.82 20.17
CA SER A 396 36.41 -2.06 19.13
C SER A 396 36.83 -0.76 18.44
N MET A 397 35.85 0.09 18.08
CA MET A 397 36.12 1.39 17.43
C MET A 397 36.89 2.37 18.32
N ALA A 398 36.57 2.45 19.62
CA ALA A 398 37.30 3.28 20.57
C ALA A 398 38.76 2.83 20.71
N ARG A 399 39.04 1.53 20.74
CA ARG A 399 40.40 0.99 20.73
C ARG A 399 41.13 1.30 19.42
N MET A 400 40.45 1.19 18.29
CA MET A 400 41.00 1.57 16.98
C MET A 400 41.41 3.05 16.94
N ARG A 401 40.61 3.93 17.53
CA ARG A 401 40.96 5.36 17.68
C ARG A 401 42.18 5.56 18.56
N ALA A 402 42.31 4.81 19.66
CA ALA A 402 43.47 4.87 20.55
C ALA A 402 44.79 4.41 19.89
N VAL A 403 44.73 3.48 18.91
CA VAL A 403 45.93 3.01 18.18
C VAL A 403 46.24 3.80 16.91
N ALA A 404 45.42 4.79 16.55
CA ALA A 404 45.65 5.68 15.40
C ALA A 404 47.07 6.29 15.32
N PRO A 405 47.70 6.78 16.41
CA PRO A 405 49.08 7.28 16.32
C PRO A 405 50.09 6.19 16.00
N LYS A 406 49.90 4.96 16.50
CA LYS A 406 50.77 3.81 16.17
C LYS A 406 50.64 3.44 14.68
N LEU A 407 49.42 3.49 14.15
CA LEU A 407 49.15 3.30 12.72
C LEU A 407 49.82 4.36 11.85
N ALA A 408 49.83 5.63 12.29
CA ALA A 408 50.49 6.71 11.57
C ALA A 408 52.02 6.47 11.51
N ALA A 409 52.64 6.11 12.62
CA ALA A 409 54.07 5.76 12.66
C ALA A 409 54.40 4.55 11.77
N LEU A 410 53.50 3.55 11.74
CA LEU A 410 53.66 2.36 10.91
C LEU A 410 53.58 2.69 9.40
N LYS A 411 52.70 3.64 9.04
CA LYS A 411 52.58 4.17 7.68
C LYS A 411 53.81 4.96 7.23
N GLU A 412 54.47 5.66 8.16
CA GLU A 412 55.72 6.37 7.89
C GLU A 412 56.89 5.40 7.66
N GLN A 413 56.92 4.26 8.37
CA GLN A 413 57.98 3.25 8.23
C GLN A 413 57.81 2.31 7.03
N HIS A 414 56.57 1.95 6.67
CA HIS A 414 56.28 0.91 5.68
C HIS A 414 55.37 1.38 4.54
N GLY A 415 55.14 2.69 4.38
CA GLY A 415 54.19 3.26 3.43
C GLY A 415 54.44 2.89 1.96
N ASP A 416 55.69 2.67 1.58
CA ASP A 416 56.08 2.31 0.20
C ASP A 416 55.84 0.83 -0.15
N ASP A 417 55.73 -0.06 0.85
CA ASP A 417 55.50 -1.49 0.69
C ASP A 417 54.09 -1.85 1.19
N ARG A 418 53.12 -1.84 0.27
CA ARG A 418 51.71 -2.16 0.56
C ARG A 418 51.53 -3.52 1.24
N GLN A 419 52.37 -4.51 0.91
CA GLN A 419 52.24 -5.86 1.46
C GLN A 419 52.74 -5.89 2.91
N LYS A 420 53.91 -5.31 3.20
CA LYS A 420 54.42 -5.18 4.58
C LYS A 420 53.53 -4.29 5.44
N MET A 421 53.02 -3.19 4.90
CA MET A 421 52.08 -2.31 5.60
C MET A 421 50.80 -3.05 6.01
N SER A 422 50.23 -3.86 5.10
CA SER A 422 49.04 -4.66 5.40
C SER A 422 49.31 -5.71 6.50
N GLN A 423 50.45 -6.42 6.41
CA GLN A 423 50.85 -7.42 7.40
C GLN A 423 51.06 -6.82 8.79
N ALA A 424 51.86 -5.75 8.89
CA ALA A 424 52.17 -5.11 10.15
C ALA A 424 50.94 -4.38 10.76
N MET A 425 50.04 -3.86 9.94
CA MET A 425 48.73 -3.37 10.39
C MET A 425 47.88 -4.49 11.01
N MET A 426 47.83 -5.67 10.37
CA MET A 426 47.11 -6.83 10.90
C MET A 426 47.73 -7.38 12.18
N GLU A 427 49.06 -7.41 12.29
CA GLU A 427 49.77 -7.77 13.52
C GLU A 427 49.47 -6.81 14.66
N LEU A 428 49.46 -5.51 14.39
CA LEU A 428 49.08 -4.48 15.37
C LEU A 428 47.63 -4.70 15.84
N TYR A 429 46.68 -4.93 14.93
CA TYR A 429 45.29 -5.22 15.30
C TYR A 429 45.16 -6.51 16.11
N LYS A 430 45.91 -7.56 15.79
CA LYS A 430 45.93 -8.82 16.55
C LYS A 430 46.51 -8.63 17.95
N LYS A 431 47.62 -7.88 18.07
CA LYS A 431 48.28 -7.56 19.35
C LYS A 431 47.37 -6.75 20.27
N GLU A 432 46.68 -5.76 19.72
CA GLU A 432 45.78 -4.86 20.46
C GLU A 432 44.34 -5.43 20.59
N LYS A 433 44.09 -6.64 20.07
CA LYS A 433 42.79 -7.33 20.05
C LYS A 433 41.67 -6.45 19.50
N ILE A 434 41.93 -5.82 18.36
CA ILE A 434 41.00 -4.95 17.63
C ILE A 434 40.40 -5.74 16.47
N ASN A 435 39.07 -5.76 16.34
CA ASN A 435 38.41 -6.34 15.19
C ASN A 435 38.06 -5.22 14.19
N PRO A 436 38.70 -5.17 13.00
CA PRO A 436 38.45 -4.13 12.00
C PRO A 436 37.03 -4.17 11.44
N LEU A 437 36.39 -5.35 11.40
CA LEU A 437 34.98 -5.51 10.98
C LEU A 437 33.99 -5.12 12.08
N GLY A 438 34.48 -4.88 13.31
CA GLY A 438 33.63 -4.44 14.41
C GLY A 438 32.89 -3.14 14.11
N GLY A 439 33.44 -2.26 13.25
CA GLY A 439 32.84 -0.98 12.91
C GLY A 439 31.57 -1.07 12.04
N CYS A 440 31.47 -2.05 11.15
CA CYS A 440 30.32 -2.22 10.24
C CYS A 440 29.24 -3.16 10.78
N LEU A 441 29.58 -3.98 11.80
CA LEU A 441 28.66 -4.97 12.38
C LEU A 441 27.31 -4.37 12.86
N PRO A 442 27.25 -3.20 13.54
CA PRO A 442 25.98 -2.60 13.91
C PRO A 442 25.11 -2.21 12.72
N ILE A 443 25.73 -1.74 11.63
CA ILE A 443 25.01 -1.33 10.42
C ILE A 443 24.38 -2.56 9.76
N LEU A 444 25.12 -3.68 9.67
CA LEU A 444 24.63 -4.92 9.08
C LEU A 444 23.41 -5.49 9.80
N VAL A 445 23.41 -5.47 11.13
CA VAL A 445 22.26 -5.95 11.92
C VAL A 445 21.10 -4.95 11.90
N GLN A 446 21.39 -3.65 11.79
CA GLN A 446 20.35 -2.63 11.69
C GLN A 446 19.66 -2.62 10.33
N MET A 447 20.34 -3.00 9.24
CA MET A 447 19.77 -2.96 7.87
C MET A 447 18.46 -3.76 7.75
N PRO A 448 18.36 -5.03 8.18
CA PRO A 448 17.10 -5.77 8.14
C PRO A 448 15.98 -5.10 8.95
N VAL A 449 16.30 -4.54 10.12
CA VAL A 449 15.33 -3.85 10.97
C VAL A 449 14.83 -2.56 10.30
N PHE A 450 15.73 -1.79 9.71
CA PHE A 450 15.39 -0.58 8.96
C PHE A 450 14.51 -0.90 7.75
N LEU A 451 14.88 -1.89 6.94
CA LEU A 451 14.09 -2.30 5.78
C LEU A 451 12.71 -2.81 6.19
N SER A 452 12.62 -3.53 7.31
CA SER A 452 11.34 -3.98 7.87
C SER A 452 10.48 -2.79 8.29
N LEU A 453 11.04 -1.84 9.03
CA LEU A 453 10.34 -0.62 9.44
C LEU A 453 9.94 0.26 8.25
N TYR A 454 10.77 0.32 7.21
CA TYR A 454 10.42 0.99 5.96
C TYR A 454 9.13 0.42 5.38
N TRP A 455 9.04 -0.89 5.20
CA TRP A 455 7.83 -1.52 4.66
C TRP A 455 6.64 -1.41 5.61
N VAL A 456 6.86 -1.54 6.92
CA VAL A 456 5.80 -1.36 7.92
C VAL A 456 5.22 0.05 7.84
N LEU A 457 6.04 1.08 7.87
CA LEU A 457 5.55 2.46 7.86
C LEU A 457 4.94 2.87 6.51
N LEU A 458 5.42 2.27 5.43
CA LEU A 458 4.96 2.56 4.09
C LEU A 458 3.60 1.90 3.79
N GLU A 459 3.44 0.60 4.04
CA GLU A 459 2.22 -0.15 3.69
C GLU A 459 1.11 -0.08 4.74
N SER A 460 1.39 0.40 5.97
CA SER A 460 0.37 0.46 7.02
C SER A 460 -0.56 1.67 6.83
N VAL A 461 -1.82 1.38 6.57
CA VAL A 461 -2.89 2.39 6.42
C VAL A 461 -3.08 3.24 7.67
N GLU A 462 -2.71 2.72 8.85
CA GLU A 462 -2.76 3.45 10.11
C GLU A 462 -1.72 4.58 10.18
N MET A 463 -0.65 4.52 9.38
CA MET A 463 0.34 5.61 9.28
C MET A 463 -0.13 6.73 8.37
N ARG A 464 -1.07 6.45 7.46
CA ARG A 464 -1.56 7.42 6.49
C ARG A 464 -2.17 8.60 7.23
N GLN A 465 -1.65 9.80 6.97
CA GLN A 465 -2.14 11.05 7.59
C GLN A 465 -2.04 11.05 9.13
N ALA A 466 -1.20 10.20 9.71
CA ALA A 466 -0.98 10.14 11.15
C ALA A 466 -0.13 11.34 11.62
N PRO A 467 -0.63 12.19 12.53
CA PRO A 467 0.14 13.33 13.03
C PRO A 467 1.18 12.90 14.07
N PHE A 468 2.23 13.71 14.21
CA PHE A 468 3.20 13.58 15.29
C PHE A 468 3.18 14.80 16.22
N MET A 469 3.96 15.84 15.91
CA MET A 469 4.06 17.09 16.66
C MET A 469 4.66 18.19 15.78
N LEU A 470 4.47 19.45 16.22
CA LEU A 470 5.00 20.64 15.55
C LEU A 470 4.52 20.74 14.10
N TRP A 471 5.42 20.65 13.12
CA TRP A 471 5.11 20.75 11.70
C TRP A 471 4.81 19.41 11.03
N ILE A 472 4.99 18.28 11.73
CA ILE A 472 4.75 16.94 11.18
C ILE A 472 3.30 16.56 11.43
N THR A 473 2.48 16.83 10.43
CA THR A 473 1.05 16.49 10.40
C THR A 473 0.79 15.12 9.79
N ASP A 474 1.72 14.56 9.01
CA ASP A 474 1.58 13.25 8.38
C ASP A 474 2.94 12.52 8.36
N LEU A 475 2.99 11.38 9.04
CA LEU A 475 4.19 10.53 9.14
C LEU A 475 4.44 9.66 7.91
N SER A 476 3.44 9.41 7.08
CA SER A 476 3.53 8.55 5.89
C SER A 476 4.08 9.27 4.65
N ILE A 477 4.04 10.60 4.64
CA ILE A 477 4.60 11.43 3.56
C ILE A 477 5.92 12.04 3.98
N LYS A 478 6.67 12.59 3.02
CA LYS A 478 7.90 13.33 3.30
C LYS A 478 7.64 14.55 4.18
N ASP A 479 8.65 14.94 4.97
CA ASP A 479 8.59 16.17 5.76
C ASP A 479 8.35 17.38 4.83
N PRO A 480 7.23 18.13 4.97
CA PRO A 480 6.90 19.24 4.10
C PRO A 480 7.96 20.37 4.14
N PHE A 481 8.69 20.48 5.24
CA PHE A 481 9.75 21.46 5.44
C PHE A 481 11.15 20.84 5.35
N PHE A 482 11.31 19.54 5.09
CA PHE A 482 12.62 18.88 5.04
C PHE A 482 13.52 19.09 6.28
N ILE A 483 12.96 19.50 7.42
CA ILE A 483 13.72 19.76 8.65
C ILE A 483 14.26 18.45 9.23
N LEU A 484 13.44 17.39 9.28
CA LEU A 484 13.85 16.08 9.76
C LEU A 484 15.03 15.49 8.96
N PRO A 485 15.03 15.48 7.62
CA PRO A 485 16.18 15.04 6.84
C PRO A 485 17.46 15.83 7.13
N ILE A 486 17.37 17.15 7.34
CA ILE A 486 18.53 17.98 7.70
C ILE A 486 19.05 17.60 9.09
N ILE A 487 18.17 17.40 10.07
CA ILE A 487 18.55 16.91 11.41
C ILE A 487 19.18 15.52 11.31
N MET A 488 18.63 14.64 10.46
CA MET A 488 19.19 13.32 10.19
C MET A 488 20.61 13.43 9.65
N GLY A 489 20.84 14.29 8.66
CA GLY A 489 22.16 14.59 8.11
C GLY A 489 23.15 15.10 9.15
N ALA A 490 22.71 16.05 9.99
CA ALA A 490 23.52 16.61 11.07
C ALA A 490 23.88 15.54 12.11
N THR A 491 22.93 14.71 12.55
CA THR A 491 23.20 13.62 13.49
C THR A 491 24.12 12.57 12.87
N MET A 492 23.93 12.22 11.60
CA MET A 492 24.82 11.30 10.89
C MET A 492 26.25 11.84 10.78
N PHE A 493 26.40 13.14 10.49
CA PHE A 493 27.71 13.80 10.49
C PHE A 493 28.38 13.77 11.87
N ILE A 494 27.64 14.07 12.95
CA ILE A 494 28.16 13.98 14.33
C ILE A 494 28.58 12.54 14.65
N GLN A 495 27.74 11.56 14.32
CA GLN A 495 28.05 10.14 14.53
C GLN A 495 29.31 9.73 13.77
N GLN A 496 29.49 10.21 12.54
CA GLN A 496 30.67 9.93 11.74
C GLN A 496 31.95 10.49 12.38
N GLN A 497 31.91 11.65 13.02
CA GLN A 497 33.08 12.22 13.73
C GLN A 497 33.51 11.39 14.95
N LEU A 498 32.59 10.63 15.53
CA LEU A 498 32.92 9.69 16.61
C LEU A 498 33.59 8.42 16.09
N ASN A 499 33.39 8.07 14.82
CA ASN A 499 34.01 6.91 14.19
C ASN A 499 35.47 7.19 13.80
N PRO A 500 36.35 6.17 13.89
CA PRO A 500 37.73 6.30 13.41
C PRO A 500 37.75 6.56 11.89
N THR A 501 38.64 7.44 11.45
CA THR A 501 38.79 7.75 10.02
C THR A 501 39.45 6.57 9.31
N PRO A 502 38.92 6.09 8.18
CA PRO A 502 39.57 5.03 7.40
C PRO A 502 40.99 5.42 6.96
N PRO A 503 41.93 4.46 6.89
CA PRO A 503 43.30 4.74 6.46
C PRO A 503 43.42 5.08 4.97
N ASP A 504 42.46 4.63 4.14
CA ASP A 504 42.36 4.96 2.73
C ASP A 504 41.74 6.37 2.52
N PRO A 505 42.46 7.32 1.90
CA PRO A 505 41.94 8.67 1.64
C PRO A 505 40.70 8.67 0.74
N MET A 506 40.53 7.70 -0.17
CA MET A 506 39.33 7.63 -1.02
C MET A 506 38.10 7.26 -0.18
N GLN A 507 38.19 6.16 0.60
CA GLN A 507 37.13 5.76 1.52
C GLN A 507 36.77 6.86 2.52
N ALA A 508 37.76 7.57 3.06
CA ALA A 508 37.53 8.69 3.97
C ALA A 508 36.77 9.86 3.32
N LYS A 509 37.07 10.20 2.05
CA LYS A 509 36.32 11.22 1.29
C LYS A 509 34.88 10.78 1.06
N VAL A 510 34.66 9.54 0.64
CA VAL A 510 33.31 8.98 0.42
C VAL A 510 32.50 9.01 1.72
N MET A 511 33.08 8.59 2.85
CA MET A 511 32.38 8.65 4.13
C MET A 511 32.01 10.09 4.50
N LYS A 512 32.87 11.09 4.27
CA LYS A 512 32.56 12.51 4.54
C LYS A 512 31.41 13.05 3.69
N LEU A 513 31.22 12.52 2.49
CA LEU A 513 30.13 12.89 1.59
C LEU A 513 28.83 12.14 1.92
N MET A 514 28.91 10.99 2.59
CA MET A 514 27.78 10.12 2.89
C MET A 514 26.63 10.82 3.63
N PRO A 515 26.84 11.63 4.69
CA PRO A 515 25.75 12.36 5.33
C PRO A 515 25.00 13.28 4.37
N ILE A 516 25.70 13.92 3.43
CA ILE A 516 25.09 14.82 2.44
C ILE A 516 24.26 14.02 1.44
N ILE A 517 24.80 12.92 0.93
CA ILE A 517 24.09 12.02 0.00
C ILE A 517 22.84 11.45 0.66
N PHE A 518 22.96 10.94 1.89
CA PHE A 518 21.84 10.36 2.63
C PHE A 518 20.81 11.41 3.01
N THR A 519 21.24 12.63 3.36
CA THR A 519 20.30 13.74 3.58
C THR A 519 19.46 13.95 2.32
N PHE A 520 20.11 14.17 1.17
CA PHE A 520 19.43 14.32 -0.12
C PHE A 520 18.46 13.15 -0.34
N PHE A 521 18.95 11.90 -0.29
CA PHE A 521 18.14 10.70 -0.47
C PHE A 521 16.89 10.64 0.43
N PHE A 522 17.01 11.01 1.71
CA PHE A 522 15.88 10.97 2.66
C PHE A 522 14.92 12.17 2.55
N LEU A 523 15.16 13.17 1.68
CA LEU A 523 14.19 14.25 1.41
C LEU A 523 12.87 13.73 0.84
N TRP A 524 12.88 12.57 0.17
CA TRP A 524 11.68 12.00 -0.45
C TRP A 524 11.05 10.87 0.38
N PHE A 525 11.67 10.48 1.49
CA PHE A 525 11.17 9.39 2.33
C PHE A 525 10.12 9.85 3.34
N PRO A 526 9.21 8.95 3.77
CA PRO A 526 8.23 9.23 4.83
C PRO A 526 8.87 9.81 6.10
N ALA A 527 8.27 10.85 6.67
CA ALA A 527 8.77 11.54 7.85
C ALA A 527 8.90 10.59 9.05
N GLY A 528 8.01 9.61 9.19
CA GLY A 528 8.10 8.59 10.24
C GLY A 528 9.36 7.73 10.15
N LEU A 529 9.81 7.41 8.93
CA LEU A 529 11.04 6.67 8.73
C LEU A 529 12.27 7.55 9.02
N VAL A 530 12.25 8.81 8.59
CA VAL A 530 13.31 9.77 8.89
C VAL A 530 13.41 9.98 10.40
N LEU A 531 12.27 10.09 11.10
CA LEU A 531 12.18 10.21 12.56
C LEU A 531 12.84 9.02 13.27
N TYR A 532 12.51 7.80 12.86
CA TYR A 532 13.18 6.59 13.34
C TYR A 532 14.70 6.71 13.21
N TRP A 533 15.18 7.15 12.04
CA TRP A 533 16.62 7.27 11.79
C TRP A 533 17.28 8.33 12.67
N VAL A 534 16.66 9.50 12.84
CA VAL A 534 17.13 10.56 13.73
C VAL A 534 17.27 10.05 15.16
N VAL A 535 16.23 9.41 15.70
CA VAL A 535 16.25 8.86 17.07
C VAL A 535 17.31 7.77 17.19
N ASN A 536 17.40 6.88 16.22
CA ASN A 536 18.41 5.83 16.19
C ASN A 536 19.84 6.40 16.18
N ASN A 537 20.11 7.45 15.41
CA ASN A 537 21.39 8.14 15.40
C ASN A 537 21.69 8.80 16.76
N CYS A 538 20.74 9.54 17.34
CA CYS A 538 20.90 10.18 18.64
C CYS A 538 21.23 9.19 19.76
N LEU A 539 20.52 8.05 19.81
CA LEU A 539 20.81 6.97 20.76
C LEU A 539 22.20 6.37 20.52
N SER A 540 22.56 6.14 19.26
CA SER A 540 23.87 5.60 18.89
C SER A 540 25.02 6.54 19.26
N ILE A 541 24.88 7.85 19.00
CA ILE A 541 25.84 8.89 19.38
C ILE A 541 26.02 8.89 20.90
N THR A 542 24.93 8.87 21.65
CA THR A 542 24.95 8.87 23.13
C THR A 542 25.68 7.64 23.66
N GLN A 543 25.35 6.45 23.15
CA GLN A 543 25.98 5.20 23.53
C GLN A 543 27.48 5.20 23.20
N GLN A 544 27.85 5.58 21.97
CA GLN A 544 29.23 5.59 21.49
C GLN A 544 30.08 6.60 22.25
N TRP A 545 29.58 7.81 22.46
CA TRP A 545 30.27 8.86 23.20
C TRP A 545 30.58 8.40 24.63
N TYR A 546 29.61 7.81 25.33
CA TYR A 546 29.79 7.30 26.69
C TYR A 546 30.85 6.19 26.75
N ILE A 547 30.78 5.19 25.85
CA ILE A 547 31.72 4.07 25.80
C ILE A 547 33.14 4.54 25.46
N THR A 548 33.27 5.43 24.47
CA THR A 548 34.57 5.92 23.99
C THR A 548 35.29 6.69 25.09
N ARG A 549 34.59 7.61 25.77
CA ARG A 549 35.15 8.40 26.88
C ARG A 549 35.60 7.52 28.05
N LYS A 550 34.84 6.47 28.38
CA LYS A 550 35.21 5.51 29.43
C LYS A 550 36.50 4.74 29.08
N ILE A 551 36.67 4.35 27.83
CA ILE A 551 37.86 3.64 27.36
C ILE A 551 39.08 4.57 27.30
N GLU A 552 38.94 5.77 26.75
CA GLU A 552 40.02 6.76 26.71
C GLU A 552 40.52 7.14 28.11
N ALA A 553 39.61 7.33 29.07
CA ALA A 553 39.96 7.59 30.46
C ALA A 553 40.73 6.41 31.09
N ALA A 554 40.31 5.16 30.83
CA ALA A 554 41.01 3.98 31.30
C ALA A 554 42.41 3.84 30.67
N THR A 555 42.56 4.10 29.38
CA THR A 555 43.85 4.09 28.68
C THR A 555 44.79 5.16 29.21
N LYS A 556 44.29 6.39 29.44
CA LYS A 556 45.08 7.48 30.03
C LYS A 556 45.58 7.13 31.44
N LYS A 557 44.74 6.48 32.25
CA LYS A 557 45.11 5.99 33.58
C LYS A 557 46.11 4.83 33.55
N ALA A 558 46.11 4.02 32.50
CA ALA A 558 47.10 2.94 32.34
C ALA A 558 48.45 3.43 31.78
N ALA A 559 48.48 4.61 31.15
CA ALA A 559 49.68 5.24 30.60
C ALA A 559 50.35 6.24 31.55
N ALA A 560 49.62 6.70 32.57
CA ALA A 560 50.12 7.49 33.71
C ALA A 560 50.49 6.55 34.85
#